data_AF-A0A8H3FFD0-F1
#
_entry.id   AF-A0A8H3FFD0-F1
#
_cell.length_a   1.000
_cell.length_b   1.000
_cell.length_c   1.000
_cell.angle_alpha   90.00
_cell.angle_beta   90.00
_cell.angle_gamma   90.00
#
_symmetry.space_group_name_H-M   'P 1'
#
loop_
_entity.id
_entity.type
_entity.pdbx_description
1 polymer ?
#
loop_
_entity_poly.entity_id
_entity_poly.type
_entity_poly.pdbx_seq_one_letter_code
_entity_poly.pdbx_strand_id
1 'polypeptide(L)'
;MSFNIGDVVAVTKLAYDVYSKGFLVARGAPDQFRELVRELSVYKEALYRVQSQTENGSRLTYDDPVRALIKRCLQTLSDFGDFVGRYEQLEWSDRGHQILKRLSWAKEQSTIESFRAKFRDQQMMLHMVITAGSG
;
A
#
# COMPACT_ATOMS: atom_id res chain seq x y z
N MET A 1 19.20 4.22 -15.19
CA MET A 1 19.13 3.78 -13.79
C MET A 1 18.77 2.30 -13.78
N SER A 2 19.71 1.44 -13.39
CA SER A 2 19.49 0.03 -13.16
C SER A 2 18.60 -0.15 -11.93
N PHE A 3 17.39 -0.68 -12.14
CA PHE A 3 16.52 -1.11 -11.06
C PHE A 3 17.16 -2.28 -10.34
N ASN A 4 17.22 -2.25 -9.01
CA ASN A 4 17.91 -3.26 -8.21
C ASN A 4 16.98 -3.86 -7.16
N ILE A 5 17.43 -4.96 -6.53
CA ILE A 5 16.72 -5.61 -5.42
C ILE A 5 16.41 -4.63 -4.28
N GLY A 6 17.23 -3.58 -4.10
CA GLY A 6 17.01 -2.52 -3.13
C GLY A 6 15.71 -1.74 -3.35
N ASP A 7 15.27 -1.56 -4.59
CA ASP A 7 13.98 -0.91 -4.89
C ASP A 7 12.79 -1.75 -4.39
N VAL A 8 12.89 -3.08 -4.49
CA VAL A 8 11.85 -4.02 -4.00
C VAL A 8 11.87 -4.09 -2.48
N VAL A 9 13.04 -4.07 -1.85
CA VAL A 9 13.17 -4.00 -0.40
C VAL A 9 12.58 -2.68 0.12
N ALA A 10 12.88 -1.56 -0.54
CA ALA A 10 12.37 -0.24 -0.17
C ALA A 10 10.85 -0.16 -0.26
N VAL A 11 10.25 -0.65 -1.35
CA VAL A 11 8.78 -0.64 -1.51
C VAL A 11 8.10 -1.55 -0.48
N THR A 12 8.71 -2.70 -0.18
CA THR A 12 8.17 -3.63 0.82
C THR A 12 8.20 -3.00 2.19
N LYS A 13 9.34 -2.41 2.58
CA LYS A 13 9.45 -1.67 3.85
C LYS A 13 8.41 -0.56 3.96
N LEU A 14 8.24 0.25 2.90
CA LEU A 14 7.23 1.30 2.87
C LEU A 14 5.81 0.74 3.07
N ALA A 15 5.49 -0.42 2.47
CA ALA A 15 4.20 -1.08 2.67
C ALA A 15 3.94 -1.47 4.13
N TYR A 16 4.95 -1.97 4.84
CA TYR A 16 4.86 -2.27 6.28
C TYR A 16 4.65 -0.99 7.10
N ASP A 17 5.41 0.06 6.83
CA ASP A 17 5.34 1.33 7.57
C ASP A 17 3.97 1.98 7.40
N VAL A 18 3.47 2.06 6.16
CA VAL A 18 2.16 2.63 5.84
C VAL A 18 1.01 1.78 6.39
N TYR A 19 1.15 0.44 6.39
CA TYR A 19 0.19 -0.44 7.04
C TYR A 19 0.10 -0.19 8.55
N SER A 20 1.25 -0.06 9.23
CA SER A 20 1.28 0.22 10.67
C SER A 20 0.57 1.54 10.99
N LYS A 21 0.86 2.61 10.23
CA LYS A 21 0.17 3.90 10.38
C LYS A 21 -1.32 3.79 10.11
N GLY A 22 -1.69 3.12 9.02
CA GLY A 22 -3.10 2.91 8.64
C GLY A 22 -3.87 2.13 9.69
N PHE A 23 -3.24 1.13 10.30
CA PHE A 23 -3.84 0.32 11.37
C PHE A 23 -4.15 1.13 12.63
N LEU A 24 -3.29 2.09 13.00
CA LEU A 24 -3.55 3.00 14.12
C LEU A 24 -4.79 3.85 13.85
N VAL A 25 -4.86 4.48 12.67
CA VAL A 25 -5.98 5.32 12.24
C VAL A 25 -7.28 4.51 12.07
N ALA A 26 -7.19 3.24 11.70
CA ALA A 26 -8.34 2.37 11.43
C ALA A 26 -9.28 2.19 12.64
N ARG A 27 -8.80 2.36 13.87
CA ARG A 27 -9.62 2.23 15.09
C ARG A 27 -10.80 3.21 15.11
N GLY A 28 -10.57 4.46 14.72
CA GLY A 28 -11.59 5.53 14.69
C GLY A 28 -12.22 5.78 13.30
N ALA A 29 -11.75 5.08 12.27
CA ALA A 29 -12.13 5.30 10.87
C ALA A 29 -13.41 4.53 10.46
N PRO A 30 -14.09 4.94 9.37
CA PRO A 30 -15.23 4.21 8.82
C PRO A 30 -14.81 2.85 8.22
N ASP A 31 -15.79 1.97 8.03
CA ASP A 31 -15.55 0.59 7.60
C ASP A 31 -14.85 0.47 6.25
N GLN A 32 -15.10 1.41 5.32
CA GLN A 32 -14.46 1.43 4.02
C GLN A 32 -12.94 1.65 4.12
N PHE A 33 -12.50 2.48 5.07
CA PHE A 33 -11.07 2.67 5.33
C PHE A 33 -10.47 1.44 6.03
N ARG A 34 -11.21 0.82 6.96
CA ARG A 34 -10.77 -0.43 7.60
C ARG A 34 -10.61 -1.55 6.58
N GLU A 35 -11.51 -1.65 5.61
CA GLU A 35 -11.38 -2.57 4.47
C GLU A 35 -10.16 -2.24 3.62
N LEU A 36 -9.90 -0.98 3.32
CA LEU A 36 -8.70 -0.55 2.59
C LEU A 36 -7.40 -0.96 3.33
N VAL A 37 -7.35 -0.82 4.66
CA VAL A 37 -6.21 -1.26 5.47
C VAL A 37 -6.07 -2.79 5.48
N ARG A 38 -7.18 -3.54 5.44
CA ARG A 38 -7.15 -5.00 5.25
C ARG A 38 -6.60 -5.38 3.87
N GLU A 39 -7.04 -4.70 2.82
CA GLU A 39 -6.52 -4.90 1.46
C GLU A 39 -5.02 -4.58 1.40
N LEU A 40 -4.57 -3.50 2.07
CA LEU A 40 -3.16 -3.18 2.21
C LEU A 40 -2.35 -4.27 2.93
N SER A 41 -2.94 -4.96 3.91
CA SER A 41 -2.29 -6.11 4.56
C SER A 41 -1.97 -7.20 3.54
N VAL A 42 -2.91 -7.54 2.66
CA VAL A 42 -2.71 -8.57 1.64
C VAL A 42 -1.69 -8.09 0.60
N TYR A 43 -1.75 -6.83 0.23
CA TYR A 43 -0.83 -6.19 -0.70
C TYR A 43 0.63 -6.21 -0.20
N LYS A 44 0.84 -5.89 1.09
CA LYS A 44 2.14 -5.96 1.76
C LYS A 44 2.73 -7.37 1.72
N GLU A 45 1.91 -8.39 1.98
CA GLU A 45 2.36 -9.79 1.90
C GLU A 45 2.73 -10.20 0.47
N ALA A 46 2.03 -9.68 -0.54
CA ALA A 46 2.40 -9.91 -1.94
C ALA A 46 3.76 -9.29 -2.30
N LEU A 47 4.03 -8.06 -1.85
CA LEU A 47 5.35 -7.42 -2.03
C LEU A 47 6.47 -8.19 -1.32
N TYR A 48 6.22 -8.66 -0.10
CA TYR A 48 7.18 -9.50 0.63
C TYR A 48 7.51 -10.80 -0.13
N ARG A 49 6.52 -11.43 -0.76
CA ARG A 49 6.77 -12.63 -1.59
C ARG A 49 7.64 -12.31 -2.82
N VAL A 50 7.41 -11.17 -3.49
CA VAL A 50 8.26 -10.72 -4.60
C VAL A 50 9.69 -10.46 -4.12
N GLN A 51 9.86 -9.82 -2.96
CA GLN A 51 11.17 -9.62 -2.34
C GLN A 51 11.87 -10.96 -2.08
N SER A 52 11.18 -11.89 -1.41
CA SER A 52 11.75 -13.20 -1.06
C SER A 52 12.16 -14.02 -2.28
N GLN A 53 11.36 -14.03 -3.35
CA GLN A 53 11.74 -14.69 -4.61
C GLN A 53 13.00 -14.07 -5.23
N THR A 54 13.12 -12.74 -5.14
CA THR A 54 14.30 -12.05 -5.65
C THR A 54 15.55 -12.41 -4.84
N GLU A 55 15.44 -12.41 -3.51
CA GLU A 55 16.55 -12.73 -2.60
C GLU A 55 17.01 -14.19 -2.75
N ASN A 56 16.08 -15.11 -3.01
CA ASN A 56 16.36 -16.53 -3.21
C ASN A 56 16.97 -16.87 -4.59
N GLY A 57 17.26 -15.86 -5.41
CA GLY A 57 17.84 -16.06 -6.74
C GLY A 57 16.86 -16.63 -7.76
N SER A 58 15.54 -16.58 -7.49
CA SER A 58 14.53 -16.90 -8.50
C SER A 58 14.69 -15.96 -9.68
N ARG A 59 14.48 -16.49 -10.88
CA ARG A 59 14.66 -15.82 -12.18
C ARG A 59 13.53 -14.82 -12.45
N LEU A 60 13.21 -13.96 -11.48
CA LEU A 60 12.37 -12.79 -11.71
C LEU A 60 13.12 -11.89 -12.69
N THR A 61 12.79 -12.03 -13.98
CA THR A 61 13.31 -11.15 -15.00
C THR A 61 12.75 -9.77 -14.71
N TYR A 62 13.63 -8.86 -14.26
CA TYR A 62 13.29 -7.46 -14.02
C TYR A 62 13.18 -6.72 -15.35
N ASP A 63 12.22 -7.16 -16.16
CA ASP A 63 11.85 -6.51 -17.39
C ASP A 63 11.13 -5.19 -17.07
N ASP A 64 11.10 -4.30 -18.06
CA ASP A 64 10.49 -2.97 -17.92
C ASP A 64 9.06 -2.99 -17.33
N PRO A 65 8.18 -3.98 -17.62
CA PRO A 65 6.87 -4.07 -16.98
C PRO A 65 6.92 -4.28 -15.46
N VAL A 66 7.82 -5.14 -14.97
CA VAL A 66 7.98 -5.41 -13.52
C VAL A 66 8.54 -4.17 -12.82
N ARG A 67 9.52 -3.50 -13.45
CA ARG A 67 10.08 -2.24 -12.92
C ARG A 67 9.02 -1.15 -12.86
N ALA A 68 8.21 -1.00 -13.91
CA ALA A 68 7.12 -0.04 -13.94
C ALA A 68 6.07 -0.35 -12.87
N LEU A 69 5.73 -1.63 -12.66
CA LEU A 69 4.84 -2.07 -11.61
C LEU A 69 5.37 -1.66 -10.22
N ILE A 70 6.61 -2.02 -9.88
CA ILE A 70 7.18 -1.67 -8.56
C ILE A 70 7.23 -0.15 -8.34
N LYS A 71 7.55 0.63 -9.37
CA LYS A 71 7.47 2.11 -9.28
C LYS A 71 6.05 2.60 -9.02
N ARG A 72 5.03 2.02 -9.67
CA ARG A 72 3.62 2.35 -9.40
C ARG A 72 3.22 1.96 -7.98
N CYS A 73 3.70 0.81 -7.48
CA CYS A 73 3.51 0.39 -6.10
C CYS A 73 4.11 1.40 -5.11
N LEU A 74 5.36 1.82 -5.34
CA LEU A 74 6.05 2.82 -4.53
C LEU A 74 5.28 4.14 -4.49
N GLN A 75 4.88 4.67 -5.65
CA GLN A 75 4.11 5.91 -5.72
C GLN A 75 2.78 5.79 -4.97
N THR A 76 2.05 4.70 -5.19
CA THR A 76 0.72 4.50 -4.56
C THR A 76 0.84 4.37 -3.05
N LEU A 77 1.87 3.67 -2.55
CA LEU A 77 2.14 3.57 -1.12
C LEU A 77 2.58 4.90 -0.52
N SER A 78 3.38 5.71 -1.24
CA SER A 78 3.75 7.05 -0.80
C SER A 78 2.53 7.95 -0.69
N ASP A 79 1.71 8.02 -1.74
CA ASP A 79 0.46 8.79 -1.77
C ASP A 79 -0.49 8.36 -0.64
N PHE A 80 -0.59 7.05 -0.41
CA PHE A 80 -1.42 6.52 0.68
C PHE A 80 -0.82 6.83 2.05
N GLY A 81 0.50 6.79 2.20
CA GLY A 81 1.20 7.21 3.42
C GLY A 81 0.92 8.66 3.78
N ASP A 82 0.97 9.56 2.80
CA ASP A 82 0.62 10.98 2.97
C ASP A 82 -0.86 11.16 3.32
N PHE A 83 -1.74 10.38 2.66
CA PHE A 83 -3.16 10.35 2.98
C PHE A 83 -3.40 9.96 4.44
N VAL A 84 -2.81 8.86 4.90
CA VAL A 84 -2.94 8.36 6.28
C VAL A 84 -2.33 9.33 7.29
N GLY A 85 -1.18 9.93 6.98
CA GLY A 85 -0.50 10.90 7.85
C GLY A 85 -1.35 12.12 8.19
N ARG A 86 -2.21 12.57 7.27
CA ARG A 86 -3.18 13.66 7.54
C ARG A 86 -4.18 13.28 8.64
N TYR A 87 -4.56 12.01 8.73
CA TYR A 87 -5.51 11.53 9.74
C TYR A 87 -4.85 11.18 11.07
N GLU A 88 -3.58 10.76 11.07
CA GLU A 88 -2.78 10.58 12.29
C GLU A 88 -2.66 11.91 13.06
N GLN A 89 -2.39 13.01 12.35
CA GLN A 89 -2.37 14.36 12.95
C GLN A 89 -3.73 14.78 13.53
N LEU A 90 -4.83 14.35 12.90
CA LEU A 90 -6.20 14.59 13.39
C LEU A 90 -6.57 13.66 14.57
N GLU A 91 -5.90 12.52 14.76
CA GLU A 91 -6.06 11.64 15.93
C GLU A 91 -5.50 12.26 17.21
N TRP A 92 -4.46 13.08 17.10
CA TRP A 92 -3.84 13.73 18.25
C TRP A 92 -4.48 15.09 18.62
N SER A 93 -5.43 15.60 17.83
CA SER A 93 -6.16 16.83 18.15
C SER A 93 -7.51 16.56 18.86
N ASP A 94 -7.87 17.47 19.75
CA ASP A 94 -8.79 17.32 20.89
C ASP A 94 -10.22 16.79 20.59
N ARG A 95 -10.88 16.27 21.65
CA ARG A 95 -12.15 15.50 21.70
C ARG A 95 -13.37 16.09 20.97
N GLY A 96 -13.35 17.36 20.57
CA GLY A 96 -14.45 18.03 19.84
C GLY A 96 -14.57 17.68 18.35
N HIS A 97 -13.58 17.00 17.75
CA HIS A 97 -13.48 16.83 16.30
C HIS A 97 -14.13 15.56 15.72
N GLN A 98 -14.86 14.75 16.50
CA GLN A 98 -15.40 13.47 16.00
C GLN A 98 -16.39 13.62 14.84
N ILE A 99 -17.23 14.67 14.86
CA ILE A 99 -18.18 14.96 13.78
C ILE A 99 -17.44 15.50 12.54
N LEU A 100 -16.45 16.38 12.73
CA LEU A 100 -15.59 16.88 11.66
C LEU A 100 -14.76 15.77 11.01
N LYS A 101 -14.30 14.78 11.79
CA LYS A 101 -13.67 13.56 11.30
C LYS A 101 -14.61 12.76 10.41
N ARG A 102 -15.84 12.48 10.87
CA ARG A 102 -16.83 11.74 10.05
C ARG A 102 -17.12 12.45 8.74
N LEU A 103 -17.27 13.78 8.76
CA LEU A 103 -17.47 14.58 7.55
C LEU A 103 -16.23 14.61 6.64
N SER A 104 -15.02 14.63 7.21
CA SER A 104 -13.77 14.52 6.45
C SER A 104 -13.64 13.17 5.75
N TRP A 105 -13.97 12.07 6.43
CA TRP A 105 -13.98 10.74 5.83
C TRP A 105 -15.00 10.61 4.70
N ALA A 106 -16.20 11.17 4.88
CA ALA A 106 -17.24 11.14 3.85
C ALA A 106 -16.82 11.89 2.56
N LYS A 107 -16.10 13.01 2.70
CA LYS A 107 -15.56 13.76 1.56
C LYS A 107 -14.44 13.03 0.82
N GLU A 108 -13.72 12.15 1.52
CA GLU A 108 -12.57 11.43 1.01
C GLU A 108 -12.92 10.01 0.54
N GLN A 109 -14.22 9.69 0.48
CA GLN A 109 -14.72 8.39 0.04
C GLN A 109 -14.25 8.02 -1.38
N SER A 110 -14.29 8.97 -2.31
CA SER A 110 -13.78 8.78 -3.68
C SER A 110 -12.27 8.51 -3.70
N THR A 111 -11.51 9.19 -2.84
CA THR A 111 -10.07 8.96 -2.65
C THR A 111 -9.79 7.55 -2.13
N ILE A 112 -10.54 7.10 -1.13
CA ILE A 112 -10.44 5.75 -0.55
C ILE A 112 -10.72 4.68 -1.62
N GLU A 113 -11.79 4.86 -2.41
CA GLU A 113 -12.13 3.94 -3.48
C GLU A 113 -11.07 3.92 -4.60
N SER A 114 -10.49 5.07 -4.92
CA SER A 114 -9.36 5.16 -5.85
C SER A 114 -8.15 4.36 -5.36
N PHE A 115 -7.81 4.46 -4.07
CA PHE A 115 -6.73 3.65 -3.49
C PHE A 115 -7.05 2.15 -3.51
N ARG A 116 -8.28 1.74 -3.18
CA ARG A 116 -8.70 0.33 -3.28
C ARG A 116 -8.53 -0.20 -4.68
N ALA A 117 -8.98 0.55 -5.70
CA ALA A 117 -8.85 0.15 -7.09
C ALA A 117 -7.36 -0.02 -7.50
N LYS A 118 -6.50 0.93 -7.12
CA LYS A 118 -5.06 0.85 -7.38
C LYS A 118 -4.41 -0.35 -6.69
N PHE A 119 -4.72 -0.60 -5.42
CA PHE A 119 -4.17 -1.74 -4.69
C PHE A 119 -4.62 -3.07 -5.30
N ARG A 120 -5.89 -3.22 -5.67
CA ARG A 120 -6.37 -4.46 -6.32
C ARG A 120 -5.71 -4.71 -7.67
N ASP A 121 -5.62 -3.71 -8.52
CA ASP A 121 -4.96 -3.79 -9.83
C ASP A 121 -3.50 -4.21 -9.68
N GLN A 122 -2.77 -3.51 -8.81
CA GLN A 122 -1.36 -3.79 -8.55
C GLN A 122 -1.15 -5.14 -7.86
N GLN A 123 -2.01 -5.54 -6.93
CA GLN A 123 -1.95 -6.84 -6.29
C GLN A 123 -2.12 -7.98 -7.31
N MET A 124 -3.08 -7.84 -8.24
CA MET A 124 -3.29 -8.82 -9.30
C MET A 124 -2.04 -8.95 -10.19
N MET A 125 -1.43 -7.83 -10.57
CA MET A 125 -0.19 -7.82 -11.33
C MET A 125 0.98 -8.44 -10.54
N LEU A 126 1.11 -8.13 -9.25
CA LEU A 126 2.14 -8.72 -8.39
C LEU A 126 1.97 -10.24 -8.29
N HIS A 127 0.74 -10.74 -8.15
CA HIS A 127 0.48 -12.18 -8.16
C HIS A 127 0.89 -12.84 -9.47
N MET A 128 0.61 -12.22 -10.62
CA MET A 128 1.06 -12.73 -11.92
C MET A 128 2.58 -12.81 -12.02
N VAL A 129 3.29 -11.78 -11.53
CA VAL A 129 4.76 -11.76 -11.49
C VAL A 129 5.31 -12.89 -10.61
N ILE A 130 4.71 -13.10 -9.43
CA ILE A 130 5.09 -14.18 -8.50
C ILE A 130 4.90 -15.55 -9.16
N THR A 131 3.75 -15.77 -9.84
CA THR A 131 3.47 -17.06 -10.50
C THR A 131 4.35 -17.29 -11.72
N ALA A 132 4.64 -16.24 -12.51
CA ALA A 132 5.51 -16.33 -13.67
C ALA A 132 6.98 -16.61 -13.29
N GLY A 133 7.44 -16.09 -12.14
CA GLY A 133 8.78 -16.36 -11.61
C GLY A 133 8.94 -17.71 -10.90
N SER A 134 7.85 -18.49 -10.76
CA SER A 134 7.84 -19.81 -10.11
C SER A 134 7.91 -20.99 -11.11
N GLY A 135 7.95 -20.71 -12.41
CA GLY A 135 8.01 -21.70 -13.50
C GLY A 135 9.40 -21.98 -14.02
#